data_AF-A0A3L5TT76-F1
#
_entry.id   AF-A0A3L5TT76-F1
#
_cell.length_a   1.000
_cell.length_b   1.000
_cell.length_c   1.000
_cell.angle_alpha   90.00
_cell.angle_beta   90.00
_cell.angle_gamma   90.00
#
_symmetry.space_group_name_H-M   'P 1'
#
loop_
_entity.id
_entity.type
_entity.pdbx_description
1 polymer ?
#
loop_
_entity_poly.entity_id
_entity_poly.type
_entity_poly.pdbx_seq_one_letter_code
_entity_poly.pdbx_strand_id
1 'polypeptide(L)'
;MEKKCLLTDKRDVSVDQSKLTRIAILESSREERIDAVVIMDEETSSGFNGRLAFSIASCVLGASFTFGYNTGVVNTAEGVIKDFYNRTYVNRDGKAMTQSTMTLLWSFTVAAFALGGMIGGFSAGYFCNKYGR
;
A
#
# COMPACT_ATOMS: atom_id res chain seq x y z
N MET A 1 -24.36 2.05 54.63
CA MET A 1 -23.27 3.03 54.54
C MET A 1 -23.15 3.47 53.10
N GLU A 2 -23.87 4.53 52.77
CA GLU A 2 -23.78 5.30 51.52
C GLU A 2 -22.35 5.86 51.36
N LYS A 3 -21.80 6.02 50.15
CA LYS A 3 -21.90 7.19 49.24
C LYS A 3 -20.84 6.92 48.14
N LYS A 4 -20.89 7.37 46.88
CA LYS A 4 -21.82 8.19 46.09
C LYS A 4 -21.36 8.09 44.63
N CYS A 5 -22.32 8.15 43.73
CA CYS A 5 -22.18 8.57 42.33
C CYS A 5 -21.43 9.92 42.21
N LEU A 6 -20.45 10.01 41.30
CA LEU A 6 -19.95 11.28 40.74
C LEU A 6 -19.70 11.11 39.24
N LEU A 7 -20.79 11.23 38.49
CA LEU A 7 -20.76 11.72 37.12
C LEU A 7 -20.32 13.19 37.11
N THR A 8 -19.67 13.58 36.01
CA THR A 8 -19.57 14.95 35.48
C THR A 8 -18.85 16.01 36.32
N ASP A 9 -17.63 16.33 35.90
CA ASP A 9 -17.02 17.64 36.10
C ASP A 9 -16.55 18.17 34.74
N LYS A 10 -17.46 18.83 34.01
CA LYS A 10 -17.10 19.74 32.91
C LYS A 10 -16.39 20.93 33.53
N ARG A 11 -15.06 20.87 33.66
CA ARG A 11 -14.22 22.05 33.80
C ARG A 11 -13.67 22.42 32.44
N ASP A 12 -14.33 23.39 31.81
CA ASP A 12 -13.82 24.20 30.72
C ASP A 12 -12.59 25.00 31.21
N VAL A 13 -11.43 24.36 31.27
CA VAL A 13 -10.16 25.08 31.09
C VAL A 13 -10.00 25.18 29.59
N SER A 14 -9.92 26.41 29.07
CA SER A 14 -9.56 26.73 27.69
C SER A 14 -8.24 26.04 27.34
N VAL A 15 -8.33 24.78 26.93
CA VAL A 15 -7.25 24.02 26.32
C VAL A 15 -6.95 24.77 25.04
N ASP A 16 -5.89 25.57 25.10
CA ASP A 16 -5.43 26.41 24.00
C ASP A 16 -5.39 25.57 22.73
N GLN A 17 -6.32 25.83 21.81
CA GLN A 17 -6.48 25.07 20.56
C GLN A 17 -5.17 25.07 19.76
N SER A 18 -4.34 26.11 19.95
CA SER A 18 -2.98 26.22 19.42
C SER A 18 -2.05 25.11 19.92
N LYS A 19 -2.18 24.70 21.20
CA LYS A 19 -1.39 23.63 21.81
C LYS A 19 -1.86 22.25 21.34
N LEU A 20 -3.16 22.03 21.20
CA LEU A 20 -3.69 20.77 20.66
C LEU A 20 -3.26 20.57 19.20
N THR A 21 -3.32 21.63 18.37
CA THR A 21 -2.85 21.57 16.98
C THR A 21 -1.34 21.32 16.90
N ARG A 22 -0.55 21.93 17.80
CA ARG A 22 0.90 21.66 17.89
C ARG A 22 1.20 20.23 18.31
N ILE A 23 0.43 19.66 19.24
CA ILE A 23 0.60 18.27 19.67
C ILE A 23 0.27 17.32 18.51
N ALA A 24 -0.83 17.53 17.79
CA ALA A 24 -1.19 16.72 16.63
C ALA A 24 -0.15 16.79 15.50
N ILE A 25 0.40 17.97 15.22
CA ILE A 25 1.48 18.15 14.22
C ILE A 25 2.77 17.45 14.67
N LEU A 26 3.10 17.52 15.97
CA LEU A 26 4.26 16.84 16.55
C LEU A 26 4.10 15.32 16.59
N GLU A 27 2.87 14.81 16.75
CA GLU A 27 2.56 13.37 16.73
C GLU A 27 2.65 12.83 15.30
N SER A 28 2.08 13.56 14.32
CA SER A 28 2.23 13.25 12.89
C SER A 28 3.70 13.32 12.41
N SER A 29 4.47 14.32 12.85
CA SER A 29 5.92 14.40 12.57
C SER A 29 6.75 13.32 13.29
N ARG A 30 6.22 12.73 14.38
CA ARG A 30 6.87 11.65 15.12
C ARG A 30 6.63 10.32 14.42
N GLU A 31 5.41 10.05 13.95
CA GLU A 31 5.11 8.87 13.12
C GLU A 31 5.96 8.87 11.85
N GLU A 32 6.04 10.00 11.13
CA GLU A 32 6.88 10.11 9.93
C GLU A 32 8.37 9.87 10.21
N ARG A 33 8.87 10.29 11.39
CA ARG A 33 10.24 9.98 11.82
C ARG A 33 10.44 8.54 12.25
N ILE A 34 9.43 7.91 12.87
CA ILE A 34 9.49 6.50 13.25
C ILE A 34 9.54 5.64 11.99
N ASP A 35 8.72 5.97 10.99
CA ASP A 35 8.72 5.28 9.70
C ASP A 35 10.05 5.48 8.95
N ALA A 36 10.63 6.68 8.97
CA ALA A 36 11.95 6.93 8.36
C ALA A 36 13.12 6.25 9.10
N VAL A 37 13.06 6.13 10.43
CA VAL A 37 14.06 5.41 11.24
C VAL A 37 13.97 3.90 11.03
N VAL A 38 12.78 3.34 10.86
CA VAL A 38 12.60 1.90 10.60
C VAL A 38 13.09 1.52 9.20
N ILE A 39 13.25 2.48 8.28
CA ILE A 39 13.75 2.26 6.91
C ILE A 39 15.30 2.43 6.83
N MET A 40 15.97 2.87 7.90
CA MET A 40 17.41 3.16 7.90
C MET A 40 18.19 2.28 8.90
N ASP A 41 18.40 1.00 8.54
CA ASP A 41 19.53 0.16 9.00
C ASP A 41 19.57 -1.08 8.07
N GLU A 42 20.65 -1.46 7.40
CA GLU A 42 21.97 -1.73 7.96
C GLU A 42 23.03 -1.76 6.83
N GLU A 43 23.98 -0.81 6.83
CA GLU A 43 25.30 -1.04 6.19
C GLU A 43 26.12 -1.93 7.13
N THR A 44 25.84 -3.23 7.15
CA THR A 44 26.71 -4.19 7.83
C THR A 44 27.99 -4.40 7.02
N SER A 45 29.00 -3.61 7.34
CA SER A 45 30.39 -3.99 7.09
C SER A 45 30.77 -5.11 8.06
N SER A 46 30.40 -6.35 7.74
CA SER A 46 30.88 -7.58 8.37
C SER A 46 30.77 -8.71 7.35
N GLY A 47 31.82 -9.54 7.24
CA GLY A 47 32.10 -10.41 6.09
C GLY A 47 30.89 -11.18 5.51
N PHE A 48 30.86 -11.28 4.18
CA PHE A 48 29.76 -11.90 3.40
C PHE A 48 29.41 -13.30 3.90
N ASN A 49 28.28 -13.41 4.62
CA ASN A 49 27.73 -14.66 5.10
C ASN A 49 26.80 -15.25 4.05
N GLY A 50 27.13 -16.41 3.49
CA GLY A 50 26.33 -17.04 2.43
C GLY A 50 24.86 -17.32 2.81
N ARG A 51 24.57 -17.50 4.11
CA ARG A 51 23.19 -17.69 4.61
C ARG A 51 22.39 -16.38 4.55
N LEU A 52 23.05 -15.25 4.83
CA LEU A 52 22.45 -13.92 4.71
C LEU A 52 22.15 -13.60 3.25
N ALA A 53 23.12 -13.87 2.35
CA ALA A 53 22.93 -13.69 0.92
C ALA A 53 21.75 -14.50 0.36
N PHE A 54 21.60 -15.75 0.81
CA PHE A 54 20.46 -16.59 0.43
C PHE A 54 19.12 -16.03 0.94
N SER A 55 19.06 -15.55 2.19
CA SER A 55 17.85 -14.95 2.76
C SER A 55 17.40 -13.71 1.98
N ILE A 56 18.34 -12.82 1.66
CA ILE A 56 18.05 -11.61 0.89
C ILE A 56 17.62 -11.97 -0.53
N ALA A 57 18.32 -12.90 -1.19
CA ALA A 57 17.95 -13.36 -2.53
C ALA A 57 16.54 -13.95 -2.57
N SER A 58 16.19 -14.80 -1.60
CA SER A 58 14.86 -15.40 -1.49
C SER A 58 13.77 -14.33 -1.27
N CYS A 59 14.03 -13.34 -0.41
CA CYS A 59 13.10 -12.24 -0.16
C CYS A 59 12.86 -11.39 -1.42
N VAL A 60 13.93 -11.01 -2.12
CA VAL A 60 13.88 -10.19 -3.34
C VAL A 60 13.17 -10.92 -4.49
N LEU A 61 13.45 -12.22 -4.67
CA LEU A 61 12.77 -13.04 -5.69
C LEU A 61 11.28 -13.21 -5.40
N GLY A 62 10.91 -13.35 -4.12
CA GLY A 62 9.52 -13.48 -3.70
C GLY A 62 8.70 -12.21 -3.90
N ALA A 63 9.13 -11.10 -3.28
CA ALA A 63 8.34 -9.87 -3.25
C ALA A 63 8.68 -8.92 -4.40
N SER A 64 9.91 -8.40 -4.41
CA SER A 64 10.30 -7.27 -5.26
C SER A 64 10.32 -7.62 -6.75
N PHE A 65 10.89 -8.78 -7.11
CA PHE A 65 10.94 -9.25 -8.49
C PHE A 65 9.55 -9.50 -9.06
N THR A 66 8.70 -10.22 -8.31
CA THR A 66 7.32 -10.53 -8.72
C THR A 66 6.50 -9.25 -8.91
N PHE A 67 6.64 -8.27 -8.02
CA PHE A 67 5.98 -6.97 -8.18
C PHE A 67 6.44 -6.23 -9.44
N GLY A 68 7.75 -6.18 -9.69
CA GLY A 68 8.33 -5.58 -10.89
C GLY A 68 7.89 -6.29 -12.18
N TYR A 69 7.86 -7.63 -12.18
CA TYR A 69 7.42 -8.44 -13.32
C TYR A 69 5.96 -8.17 -13.68
N ASN A 70 5.06 -8.20 -12.70
CA ASN A 70 3.64 -7.94 -12.92
C ASN A 70 3.37 -6.53 -13.47
N THR A 71 4.15 -5.53 -13.03
CA THR A 71 4.03 -4.16 -13.55
C THR A 71 4.63 -4.03 -14.95
N GLY A 72 5.78 -4.67 -15.20
CA GLY A 72 6.52 -4.56 -16.46
C GLY A 72 5.84 -5.25 -17.65
N VAL A 73 5.29 -6.45 -17.45
CA VAL A 73 4.64 -7.22 -18.54
C VAL A 73 3.35 -6.56 -19.02
N VAL A 74 2.59 -5.95 -18.12
CA VAL A 74 1.32 -5.30 -18.49
C VAL A 74 1.55 -4.14 -19.45
N ASN A 75 2.60 -3.35 -19.23
CA ASN A 75 2.90 -2.19 -20.07
C ASN A 75 3.27 -2.60 -21.52
N THR A 76 4.06 -3.66 -21.69
CA THR A 76 4.45 -4.14 -23.03
C THR A 76 3.33 -4.87 -23.76
N ALA A 77 2.44 -5.54 -23.01
CA ALA A 77 1.28 -6.24 -23.56
C ALA A 77 0.07 -5.33 -23.83
N GLU A 78 0.16 -4.02 -23.55
CA GLU A 78 -0.92 -3.06 -23.70
C GLU A 78 -1.59 -3.17 -25.08
N GLY A 79 -0.80 -3.19 -26.16
CA GLY A 79 -1.31 -3.28 -27.52
C GLY A 79 -2.09 -4.56 -27.81
N VAL A 80 -1.64 -5.70 -27.28
CA VAL A 80 -2.29 -7.01 -27.47
C VAL A 80 -3.61 -7.07 -26.71
N ILE A 81 -3.61 -6.58 -25.47
CA ILE A 81 -4.81 -6.53 -24.61
C ILE A 81 -5.87 -5.62 -25.24
N LYS A 82 -5.43 -4.47 -25.75
CA LYS A 82 -6.27 -3.50 -26.46
C LYS A 82 -6.90 -4.08 -27.73
N ASP A 83 -6.13 -4.83 -28.52
CA ASP A 83 -6.66 -5.53 -29.70
C ASP A 83 -7.66 -6.62 -29.29
N PHE A 84 -7.38 -7.37 -28.23
CA PHE A 84 -8.32 -8.34 -27.67
C PHE A 84 -9.65 -7.71 -27.22
N TYR A 85 -9.61 -6.54 -26.58
CA TYR A 85 -10.83 -5.80 -26.23
C TYR A 85 -11.66 -5.46 -27.46
N ASN A 86 -11.03 -4.94 -28.51
CA ASN A 86 -11.73 -4.57 -29.74
C ASN A 86 -12.32 -5.81 -30.44
N ARG A 87 -11.54 -6.91 -30.57
CA ARG A 87 -12.05 -8.17 -31.17
C ARG A 87 -13.25 -8.73 -30.41
N THR A 88 -13.19 -8.73 -29.08
CA THR A 88 -14.28 -9.23 -28.23
C THR A 88 -15.53 -8.35 -28.35
N TYR A 89 -15.35 -7.04 -28.42
CA TYR A 89 -16.44 -6.07 -28.58
C TYR A 89 -17.11 -6.20 -29.97
N VAL A 90 -16.32 -6.31 -31.04
CA VAL A 90 -16.83 -6.56 -32.40
C VAL A 90 -17.60 -7.87 -32.48
N ASN A 91 -17.12 -8.93 -31.81
CA ASN A 91 -17.82 -10.22 -31.81
C ASN A 91 -19.18 -10.18 -31.08
N ARG A 92 -19.38 -9.26 -30.13
CA ARG A 92 -20.64 -9.12 -29.39
C ARG A 92 -21.61 -8.13 -30.04
N ASP A 93 -21.13 -6.96 -30.43
CA ASP A 93 -21.96 -5.83 -30.86
C ASP A 93 -21.85 -5.54 -32.36
N GLY A 94 -21.01 -6.28 -33.09
CA GLY A 94 -20.79 -6.11 -34.54
C GLY A 94 -20.10 -4.80 -34.94
N LYS A 95 -19.63 -4.00 -33.97
CA LYS A 95 -19.06 -2.67 -34.18
C LYS A 95 -17.70 -2.56 -33.49
N ALA A 96 -16.80 -1.77 -34.06
CA ALA A 96 -15.52 -1.46 -33.44
C ALA A 96 -15.72 -0.60 -32.18
N MET A 97 -14.90 -0.86 -31.16
CA MET A 97 -14.99 -0.14 -29.88
C MET A 97 -14.48 1.30 -30.03
N THR A 98 -15.19 2.26 -29.42
CA THR A 98 -14.75 3.67 -29.38
C THR A 98 -13.51 3.83 -28.51
N GLN A 99 -12.61 4.76 -28.89
CA GLN A 99 -11.36 5.02 -28.17
C GLN A 99 -11.57 5.35 -26.68
N SER A 100 -12.63 6.07 -26.33
CA SER A 100 -12.94 6.40 -24.93
C SER A 100 -13.25 5.15 -24.09
N THR A 101 -14.09 4.25 -24.60
CA THR A 101 -14.45 3.00 -23.91
C THR A 101 -13.23 2.08 -23.76
N MET A 102 -12.39 2.02 -24.80
CA MET A 102 -11.14 1.27 -24.78
C MET A 102 -10.19 1.74 -23.68
N THR A 103 -9.99 3.06 -23.57
CA THR A 103 -9.15 3.65 -22.52
C THR A 103 -9.75 3.43 -21.13
N LEU A 104 -11.07 3.51 -20.97
CA LEU A 104 -11.73 3.22 -19.68
C LEU A 104 -11.52 1.78 -19.23
N LEU A 105 -11.67 0.80 -20.12
CA LEU A 105 -11.39 -0.61 -19.80
C LEU A 105 -9.92 -0.81 -19.42
N TRP A 106 -9.00 -0.20 -20.16
CA TRP A 106 -7.58 -0.25 -19.86
C TRP A 106 -7.27 0.35 -18.49
N SER A 107 -7.76 1.57 -18.21
CA SER A 107 -7.59 2.23 -16.92
C SER A 107 -8.17 1.42 -15.77
N PHE A 108 -9.34 0.78 -15.96
CA PHE A 108 -9.93 -0.11 -14.96
C PHE A 108 -9.03 -1.32 -14.65
N THR A 109 -8.42 -1.91 -15.68
CA THR A 109 -7.50 -3.05 -15.54
C THR A 109 -6.28 -2.66 -14.68
N VAL A 110 -5.68 -1.49 -14.97
CA VAL A 110 -4.53 -0.97 -14.21
C VAL A 110 -4.94 -0.53 -12.81
N ALA A 111 -6.12 0.06 -12.64
CA ALA A 111 -6.63 0.48 -11.33
C ALA A 111 -6.88 -0.71 -10.38
N ALA A 112 -7.32 -1.86 -10.91
CA ALA A 112 -7.51 -3.06 -10.10
C ALA A 112 -6.20 -3.54 -9.42
N PHE A 113 -5.05 -3.37 -10.07
CA PHE A 113 -3.74 -3.65 -9.49
C PHE A 113 -3.44 -2.74 -8.28
N ALA A 114 -3.70 -1.44 -8.42
CA ALA A 114 -3.51 -0.48 -7.33
C ALA A 114 -4.45 -0.76 -6.14
N LEU A 115 -5.71 -1.12 -6.40
CA LEU A 115 -6.66 -1.52 -5.37
C LEU A 115 -6.20 -2.78 -4.63
N GLY A 116 -5.67 -3.78 -5.36
CA GLY A 116 -5.06 -4.96 -4.77
C GLY A 116 -3.88 -4.61 -3.85
N GLY A 117 -3.02 -3.69 -4.27
CA GLY A 117 -1.91 -3.18 -3.45
C GLY A 117 -2.37 -2.50 -2.17
N MET A 118 -3.45 -1.70 -2.23
CA MET A 118 -4.04 -1.05 -1.05
C MET A 118 -4.56 -2.08 -0.03
N ILE A 119 -5.30 -3.08 -0.48
CA ILE A 119 -5.84 -4.14 0.38
C ILE A 119 -4.70 -5.02 0.93
N GLY A 120 -3.72 -5.34 0.09
CA GLY A 120 -2.52 -6.09 0.49
C GLY A 120 -1.72 -5.36 1.57
N GLY A 121 -1.48 -4.05 1.39
CA GLY A 121 -0.80 -3.22 2.38
C GLY A 121 -1.55 -3.13 3.70
N PHE A 122 -2.87 -2.94 3.66
CA PHE A 122 -3.70 -2.91 4.87
C PHE A 122 -3.69 -4.25 5.63
N SER A 123 -3.71 -5.38 4.92
CA SER A 123 -3.75 -6.70 5.53
C SER A 123 -2.37 -7.23 5.96
N ALA A 124 -1.26 -6.71 5.39
CA ALA A 124 0.10 -7.17 5.66
C ALA A 124 0.44 -7.15 7.16
N GLY A 125 0.05 -6.09 7.90
CA GLY A 125 0.31 -6.00 9.34
C GLY A 125 -0.34 -7.13 10.15
N TYR A 126 -1.56 -7.53 9.80
CA TYR A 126 -2.24 -8.65 10.44
C TYR A 126 -1.52 -9.98 10.16
N PHE A 127 -1.10 -10.21 8.91
CA PHE A 127 -0.40 -11.44 8.53
C PHE A 127 0.99 -11.54 9.17
N CYS A 128 1.78 -10.46 9.15
CA CYS A 128 3.12 -10.43 9.77
C CYS A 128 3.06 -10.72 11.27
N ASN A 129 2.05 -10.20 11.97
CA ASN A 129 1.90 -10.41 13.41
C ASN A 129 1.44 -11.84 13.75
N LYS A 130 0.75 -12.53 12.84
CA LYS A 130 0.22 -13.88 13.09
C LYS A 130 1.17 -14.99 12.65
N TYR A 131 1.87 -14.82 11.53
CA TYR A 131 2.68 -15.88 10.91
C TYR A 131 4.19 -15.61 10.94
N GLY A 132 4.63 -14.46 11.45
CA GLY A 132 6.00 -13.99 11.30
C GLY A 132 6.20 -13.21 10.01
N ARG A 133 7.37 -12.57 9.87
CA ARG A 133 7.79 -11.83 8.67
C ARG A 133 8.31 -12.76 7.58
#